data_AF-A0A1J5QQQ7-F1
#
_entry.id   AF-A0A1J5QQQ7-F1
#
_cell.length_a   1.000
_cell.length_b   1.000
_cell.length_c   1.000
_cell.angle_alpha   90.00
_cell.angle_beta   90.00
_cell.angle_gamma   90.00
#
_symmetry.space_group_name_H-M   'P 1'
#
loop_
_entity.id
_entity.type
_entity.pdbx_description
1 polymer ?
#
loop_
_entity_poly.entity_id
_entity_poly.type
_entity_poly.pdbx_seq_one_letter_code
_entity_poly.pdbx_strand_id
1 'polypeptide(L)'
;MTALDTAPVGVVYGVRLAQTKEIRYVGITTVGVGRRFRQHRAKARASVRTPFCDWLRKHDDADVVVEVLETVRTDLAALGEAEIVWIALARSAGHRLLNLSEGGLGPTGVMWTTEQREAARRRSLGRKGVSRPGSLNPFYGGRHSEEQRRRWSEQRRGTNAGPDNPNFGLFGEAHPSFGHVMSDESRRGLAEARTGPGNPNYGKTASAETRAKRSAAQKGRPKPASARSAHTRHHTNKGIASPSCRFCAEAAQIPSAIDSSTTREAHTDE
;
A
#
# COMPACT_ATOMS: atom_id res chain seq x y z
N MET A 1 -39.53 8.20 -22.81
CA MET A 1 -38.47 7.67 -21.93
C MET A 1 -37.26 7.35 -22.80
N THR A 2 -36.39 8.34 -23.02
CA THR A 2 -35.14 8.17 -23.76
C THR A 2 -34.11 7.56 -22.81
N ALA A 3 -33.76 6.30 -23.04
CA ALA A 3 -32.65 5.66 -22.35
C ALA A 3 -31.38 6.48 -22.65
N LEU A 4 -30.75 7.02 -21.62
CA LEU A 4 -29.44 7.66 -21.71
C LEU A 4 -28.45 6.60 -22.20
N ASP A 5 -28.14 6.61 -23.49
CA ASP A 5 -27.16 5.73 -24.14
C ASP A 5 -25.76 6.16 -23.70
N THR A 6 -25.42 5.78 -22.46
CA THR A 6 -24.15 6.12 -21.83
C THR A 6 -23.08 5.23 -22.42
N ALA A 7 -21.99 5.81 -22.93
CA ALA A 7 -20.92 5.06 -23.59
C ALA A 7 -20.42 3.90 -22.70
N PRO A 8 -20.18 2.71 -23.26
CA PRO A 8 -19.74 1.57 -22.47
C PRO A 8 -18.36 1.83 -21.85
N VAL A 9 -18.26 1.62 -20.54
CA VAL A 9 -17.02 1.70 -19.78
C VAL A 9 -16.08 0.57 -20.18
N GLY A 10 -16.64 -0.62 -20.40
CA GLY A 10 -15.90 -1.77 -20.87
C GLY A 10 -16.79 -2.99 -21.10
N VAL A 11 -16.17 -4.10 -21.48
CA VAL A 11 -16.85 -5.35 -21.76
C VAL A 11 -16.17 -6.51 -21.04
N VAL A 12 -16.99 -7.45 -20.59
CA VAL A 12 -16.58 -8.80 -20.20
C VAL A 12 -16.62 -9.68 -21.45
N TYR A 13 -15.56 -10.43 -21.70
CA TYR A 13 -15.47 -11.33 -22.84
C TYR A 13 -15.08 -12.75 -22.41
N GLY A 14 -15.55 -13.73 -23.18
CA GLY A 14 -15.21 -15.13 -23.07
C GLY A 14 -14.36 -15.56 -24.27
N VAL A 15 -13.42 -16.50 -24.05
CA VAL A 15 -12.62 -17.12 -25.10
C VAL A 15 -12.88 -18.62 -25.09
N ARG A 16 -13.20 -19.17 -26.26
CA ARG A 16 -13.51 -20.58 -26.46
C ARG A 16 -13.05 -21.06 -27.84
N LEU A 17 -13.18 -22.37 -28.09
CA LEU A 17 -13.03 -22.89 -29.45
C LEU A 17 -14.33 -22.65 -30.23
N ALA A 18 -14.22 -22.46 -31.55
CA ALA A 18 -15.37 -22.29 -32.43
C ALA A 18 -16.33 -23.49 -32.35
N GLN A 19 -15.76 -24.68 -32.24
CA GLN A 19 -16.44 -25.98 -32.27
C GLN A 19 -17.15 -26.32 -30.94
N THR A 20 -16.82 -25.64 -29.84
CA THR A 20 -17.38 -25.92 -28.52
C THR A 20 -18.02 -24.67 -27.92
N LYS A 21 -18.97 -24.87 -27.01
CA LYS A 21 -19.50 -23.80 -26.14
C LYS A 21 -18.72 -23.69 -24.84
N GLU A 22 -17.63 -24.45 -24.69
CA GLU A 22 -16.84 -24.44 -23.47
C GLU A 22 -15.97 -23.18 -23.41
N ILE A 23 -16.33 -22.26 -22.51
CA ILE A 23 -15.51 -21.09 -22.22
C ILE A 23 -14.24 -21.57 -21.50
N ARG A 24 -13.08 -21.15 -22.00
CA ARG A 24 -11.77 -21.51 -21.44
C ARG A 24 -11.13 -20.34 -20.71
N TYR A 25 -11.58 -19.12 -20.96
CA TYR A 25 -11.07 -17.93 -20.30
C TYR A 25 -12.09 -16.82 -20.32
N VAL A 26 -12.24 -16.12 -19.19
CA VAL A 26 -13.05 -14.91 -19.06
C VAL A 26 -12.13 -13.75 -18.74
N GLY A 27 -12.39 -12.57 -19.28
CA GLY A 27 -11.69 -11.37 -18.83
C GLY A 27 -12.39 -10.09 -19.23
N ILE A 28 -11.84 -8.96 -18.78
CA ILE A 28 -12.37 -7.62 -19.09
C ILE A 28 -11.46 -6.77 -19.95
N THR A 29 -12.06 -5.80 -20.66
CA THR A 29 -11.33 -4.80 -21.45
C THR A 29 -12.13 -3.51 -21.62
N THR A 30 -11.42 -2.38 -21.61
CA THR A 30 -11.97 -1.04 -21.91
C THR A 30 -11.61 -0.56 -23.33
N VAL A 31 -10.71 -1.26 -24.03
CA VAL A 31 -10.15 -0.85 -25.34
C VAL A 31 -10.70 -1.67 -26.51
N GLY A 32 -11.67 -2.54 -26.26
CA GLY A 32 -12.26 -3.46 -27.24
C GLY A 32 -11.64 -4.86 -27.22
N VAL A 33 -12.48 -5.84 -27.55
CA VAL A 33 -12.19 -7.28 -27.43
C VAL A 33 -11.12 -7.74 -28.44
N GLY A 34 -11.23 -7.35 -29.70
CA GLY A 34 -10.26 -7.75 -30.73
C GLY A 34 -8.84 -7.23 -30.43
N ARG A 35 -8.72 -5.99 -29.95
CA ARG A 35 -7.41 -5.43 -29.53
C ARG A 35 -6.86 -6.20 -28.32
N ARG A 36 -7.70 -6.51 -27.33
CA ARG A 36 -7.29 -7.27 -26.15
C ARG A 36 -6.85 -8.70 -26.51
N PHE A 37 -7.56 -9.36 -27.41
CA PHE A 37 -7.20 -10.69 -27.88
C PHE A 37 -5.86 -10.71 -28.61
N ARG A 38 -5.59 -9.73 -29.49
CA ARG A 38 -4.28 -9.57 -30.12
C ARG A 38 -3.15 -9.41 -29.08
N GLN A 39 -3.40 -8.71 -27.98
CA GLN A 39 -2.42 -8.61 -26.89
C GLN A 39 -2.15 -9.95 -26.22
N HIS A 40 -3.19 -10.76 -25.98
CA HIS A 40 -3.03 -12.11 -25.44
C HIS A 40 -2.22 -13.00 -26.39
N ARG A 41 -2.50 -12.95 -27.70
CA ARG A 41 -1.70 -13.66 -28.71
C ARG A 41 -0.25 -13.20 -28.75
N ALA A 42 0.00 -11.89 -28.71
CA ALA A 42 1.35 -11.35 -28.65
C ALA A 42 2.11 -11.87 -27.41
N LYS A 43 1.45 -11.91 -26.24
CA LYS A 43 2.03 -12.49 -25.02
C LYS A 43 2.29 -13.99 -25.15
N ALA A 44 1.37 -14.73 -25.76
CA ALA A 44 1.54 -16.16 -25.99
C ALA A 44 2.75 -16.44 -26.88
N ARG A 45 2.95 -15.66 -27.95
CA ARG A 45 4.14 -15.71 -28.84
C ARG A 45 5.43 -15.27 -28.14
N ALA A 46 5.34 -14.29 -27.25
CA ALA A 46 6.46 -13.85 -26.40
C ALA A 46 6.78 -14.83 -25.25
N SER A 47 6.26 -16.07 -25.29
CA SER A 47 6.55 -17.13 -24.33
C SER A 47 6.22 -16.80 -22.86
N VAL A 48 5.23 -15.94 -22.63
CA VAL A 48 4.66 -15.73 -21.29
C VAL A 48 4.05 -17.05 -20.82
N ARG A 49 4.49 -17.53 -19.65
CA ARG A 49 4.04 -18.81 -19.05
C ARG A 49 2.79 -18.59 -18.21
N THR A 50 1.62 -18.82 -18.80
CA THR A 50 0.33 -18.86 -18.09
C THR A 50 -0.55 -19.93 -18.72
N PRO A 51 -1.43 -20.62 -17.97
CA PRO A 51 -2.28 -21.67 -18.52
C PRO A 51 -3.07 -21.23 -19.76
N PHE A 52 -3.57 -19.99 -19.75
CA PHE A 52 -4.27 -19.42 -20.90
C PHE A 52 -3.35 -19.18 -22.11
N CYS A 53 -2.16 -18.62 -21.93
CA CYS A 53 -1.21 -18.44 -23.04
C CYS A 53 -0.72 -19.79 -23.61
N ASP A 54 -0.50 -20.77 -22.73
CA ASP A 54 -0.08 -22.13 -23.09
C ASP A 54 -1.18 -22.84 -23.89
N TRP A 55 -2.44 -22.66 -23.49
CA TRP A 55 -3.60 -23.15 -24.22
C TRP A 55 -3.76 -22.46 -25.58
N LEU A 56 -3.64 -21.13 -25.64
CA LEU A 56 -3.69 -20.39 -26.91
C LEU A 56 -2.64 -20.92 -27.91
N ARG A 57 -1.40 -21.19 -27.48
CA ARG A 57 -0.35 -21.71 -28.38
C ARG A 57 -0.68 -23.05 -29.04
N LYS A 58 -1.64 -23.81 -28.51
CA LYS A 58 -2.05 -25.11 -29.06
C LYS A 58 -3.16 -25.00 -30.11
N HIS A 59 -3.69 -23.81 -30.35
CA HIS A 59 -4.83 -23.59 -31.23
C HIS A 59 -4.56 -22.46 -32.21
N ASP A 60 -5.05 -22.61 -33.44
CA ASP A 60 -4.95 -21.60 -34.48
C ASP A 60 -5.91 -20.43 -34.23
N ASP A 61 -5.63 -19.27 -34.83
CA ASP A 61 -6.46 -18.08 -34.67
C ASP A 61 -7.87 -18.27 -35.25
N ALA A 62 -8.02 -19.10 -36.28
CA ALA A 62 -9.31 -19.42 -36.89
C ALA A 62 -10.22 -20.26 -35.99
N ASP A 63 -9.63 -21.07 -35.10
CA ASP A 63 -10.37 -21.95 -34.21
C ASP A 63 -10.79 -21.28 -32.90
N VAL A 64 -10.24 -20.11 -32.58
CA VAL A 64 -10.49 -19.42 -31.31
C VAL A 64 -11.50 -18.30 -31.51
N VAL A 65 -12.62 -18.40 -30.81
CA VAL A 65 -13.67 -17.38 -30.79
C VAL A 65 -13.56 -16.58 -29.52
N VAL A 66 -13.66 -15.26 -29.67
CA VAL A 66 -13.80 -14.33 -28.55
C VAL A 66 -15.17 -13.67 -28.63
N GLU A 67 -16.00 -13.92 -27.62
CA GLU A 67 -17.37 -13.43 -27.56
C GLU A 67 -17.54 -12.42 -26.44
N VAL A 68 -18.35 -11.40 -26.67
CA VAL A 68 -18.76 -10.44 -25.63
C VAL A 68 -19.84 -11.11 -24.79
N LEU A 69 -19.58 -11.26 -23.49
CA LEU A 69 -20.53 -11.83 -22.53
C LEU A 69 -21.43 -10.72 -21.95
N GLU A 70 -20.84 -9.58 -21.62
CA GLU A 70 -21.55 -8.45 -21.02
C GLU A 70 -20.88 -7.12 -21.38
N THR A 71 -21.70 -6.08 -21.55
CA THR A 71 -21.26 -4.70 -21.75
C THR A 71 -21.63 -3.85 -20.54
N VAL A 72 -20.62 -3.35 -19.83
CA VAL A 72 -20.80 -2.56 -18.61
C VAL A 72 -20.71 -1.07 -18.94
N ARG A 73 -21.71 -0.30 -18.53
CA ARG A 73 -21.86 1.14 -18.85
C ARG A 73 -21.76 2.07 -17.64
N THR A 74 -21.62 1.52 -16.44
CA THR A 74 -21.63 2.28 -15.18
C THR A 74 -20.24 2.78 -14.81
N ASP A 75 -19.39 1.93 -14.22
CA ASP A 75 -18.04 2.28 -13.78
C ASP A 75 -17.08 1.08 -13.85
N LEU A 76 -15.82 1.31 -13.49
CA LEU A 76 -14.79 0.27 -13.50
C LEU A 76 -15.02 -0.77 -12.39
N ALA A 77 -15.56 -0.38 -11.23
CA ALA A 77 -15.79 -1.33 -10.13
C ALA A 77 -16.84 -2.36 -10.54
N ALA A 78 -17.94 -1.91 -11.14
CA ALA A 78 -18.96 -2.76 -11.73
C ALA A 78 -18.40 -3.67 -12.85
N LEU A 79 -17.44 -3.18 -13.64
CA LEU A 79 -16.76 -4.02 -14.64
C LEU A 79 -15.92 -5.13 -13.98
N GLY A 80 -15.27 -4.84 -12.85
CA GLY A 80 -14.55 -5.84 -12.05
C GLY A 80 -15.50 -6.86 -11.40
N GLU A 81 -16.62 -6.40 -10.85
CA GLU A 81 -17.65 -7.28 -10.27
C GLU A 81 -18.27 -8.19 -11.33
N ALA A 82 -18.58 -7.66 -12.51
CA ALA A 82 -19.07 -8.46 -13.63
C ALA A 82 -18.06 -9.55 -14.04
N GLU A 83 -16.76 -9.26 -14.04
CA GLU A 83 -15.72 -10.29 -14.28
C GLU A 83 -15.82 -11.45 -13.27
N ILE A 84 -15.98 -11.13 -11.99
CA ILE A 84 -16.11 -12.11 -10.90
C ILE A 84 -17.35 -12.98 -11.10
N VAL A 85 -18.50 -12.35 -11.38
CA VAL A 85 -19.78 -13.04 -11.60
C VAL A 85 -19.67 -13.99 -12.78
N TRP A 86 -19.10 -13.56 -13.91
CA TRP A 86 -18.96 -14.43 -15.09
C TRP A 86 -18.00 -15.59 -14.88
N ILE A 87 -16.90 -15.38 -14.15
CA ILE A 87 -15.97 -16.46 -13.79
C ILE A 87 -16.68 -17.49 -12.91
N ALA A 88 -17.41 -17.03 -11.89
CA ALA A 88 -18.17 -17.90 -11.00
C ALA A 88 -19.26 -18.69 -11.74
N LEU A 89 -20.07 -17.99 -12.56
CA LEU A 89 -21.12 -18.58 -13.38
C LEU A 89 -20.57 -19.65 -14.32
N ALA A 90 -19.49 -19.33 -15.03
CA ALA A 90 -18.91 -20.27 -15.99
C ALA A 90 -18.35 -21.52 -15.29
N ARG A 91 -17.74 -21.38 -14.11
CA ARG A 91 -17.30 -22.52 -13.30
C ARG A 91 -18.47 -23.36 -12.80
N SER A 92 -19.54 -22.73 -12.31
CA SER A 92 -20.74 -23.47 -11.87
C SER A 92 -21.45 -24.18 -13.03
N ALA A 93 -21.35 -23.63 -14.24
CA ALA A 93 -21.83 -24.27 -15.47
C ALA A 93 -20.92 -25.41 -15.97
N GLY A 94 -19.83 -25.72 -15.26
CA GLY A 94 -18.91 -26.81 -15.58
C GLY A 94 -17.81 -26.45 -16.58
N HIS A 95 -17.64 -25.17 -16.94
CA HIS A 95 -16.56 -24.76 -17.83
C HIS A 95 -15.20 -24.82 -17.12
N ARG A 96 -14.21 -25.44 -17.77
CA ARG A 96 -12.84 -25.58 -17.22
C ARG A 96 -12.03 -24.34 -17.54
N LEU A 97 -12.28 -23.27 -16.79
CA LEU A 97 -11.61 -21.99 -16.96
C LEU A 97 -10.10 -22.07 -16.65
N LEU A 98 -9.32 -21.31 -17.42
CA LEU A 98 -7.88 -21.12 -17.29
C LEU A 98 -7.52 -19.82 -16.54
N ASN A 99 -8.52 -19.15 -15.97
CA ASN A 99 -8.37 -17.97 -15.13
C ASN A 99 -7.56 -18.31 -13.88
N LEU A 100 -6.53 -17.50 -13.59
CA LEU A 100 -5.67 -17.66 -12.41
C LEU A 100 -6.22 -17.00 -11.14
N SER A 101 -7.11 -16.03 -11.30
CA SER A 101 -7.77 -15.32 -10.21
C SER A 101 -9.29 -15.38 -10.40
N GLU A 102 -10.02 -15.04 -9.34
CA GLU A 102 -11.47 -14.92 -9.35
C GLU A 102 -11.99 -13.69 -10.11
N GLY A 103 -11.11 -12.80 -10.58
CA GLY A 103 -11.46 -11.56 -11.29
C GLY A 103 -11.27 -10.30 -10.45
N GLY A 104 -11.89 -9.19 -10.89
CA GLY A 104 -12.03 -7.95 -10.09
C GLY A 104 -11.18 -6.75 -10.53
N LEU A 105 -10.60 -6.76 -11.75
CA LEU A 105 -9.59 -5.82 -12.28
C LEU A 105 -8.12 -6.15 -11.96
N GLY A 106 -7.66 -7.29 -12.50
CA GLY A 106 -6.25 -7.62 -12.68
C GLY A 106 -5.73 -8.74 -11.77
N PRO A 107 -4.40 -9.02 -11.79
CA PRO A 107 -3.80 -10.05 -10.93
C PRO A 107 -3.82 -9.66 -9.43
N THR A 108 -4.41 -8.52 -9.10
CA THR A 108 -4.74 -8.01 -7.77
C THR A 108 -5.74 -8.95 -7.09
N GLY A 109 -5.24 -10.09 -6.61
CA GLY A 109 -6.07 -11.17 -6.08
C GLY A 109 -5.48 -12.56 -6.28
N VAL A 110 -4.41 -12.70 -7.07
CA VAL A 110 -3.62 -13.94 -7.05
C VAL A 110 -2.96 -14.03 -5.68
N MET A 111 -3.49 -14.88 -4.81
CA MET A 111 -2.86 -15.24 -3.55
C MET A 111 -1.63 -16.09 -3.86
N TRP A 112 -0.45 -15.52 -3.65
CA TRP A 112 0.78 -16.25 -3.83
C TRP A 112 0.93 -17.30 -2.72
N THR A 113 1.30 -18.52 -3.10
CA THR A 113 1.65 -19.54 -2.11
C THR A 113 2.93 -19.12 -1.36
N THR A 114 3.18 -19.75 -0.22
CA THR A 114 4.42 -19.58 0.56
C THR A 114 5.65 -19.84 -0.29
N GLU A 115 5.62 -20.85 -1.15
CA GLU A 115 6.70 -21.25 -2.05
C GLU A 115 6.90 -20.21 -3.16
N GLN A 116 5.82 -19.67 -3.71
CA GLN A 116 5.90 -18.62 -4.74
C GLN A 116 6.49 -17.32 -4.18
N ARG A 117 6.09 -16.92 -2.96
CA ARG A 117 6.65 -15.75 -2.27
C ARG A 117 8.13 -15.94 -2.00
N GLU A 118 8.52 -17.10 -1.48
CA GLU A 118 9.93 -17.43 -1.21
C GLU A 118 10.75 -17.49 -2.51
N ALA A 119 10.21 -18.04 -3.60
CA ALA A 119 10.88 -18.05 -4.90
C ALA A 119 11.06 -16.64 -5.50
N ALA A 120 10.09 -15.72 -5.35
CA ALA A 120 10.33 -14.32 -5.72
C ALA A 120 11.31 -13.62 -4.80
N ARG A 121 11.23 -13.88 -3.49
CA ARG A 121 12.19 -13.36 -2.52
C ARG A 121 13.60 -13.77 -2.91
N ARG A 122 13.86 -15.05 -3.17
CA ARG A 122 15.16 -15.57 -3.64
C ARG A 122 15.63 -14.93 -4.93
N ARG A 123 14.74 -14.72 -5.91
CA ARG A 123 15.08 -14.02 -7.17
C ARG A 123 15.39 -12.53 -6.97
N SER A 124 14.82 -11.91 -5.94
CA SER A 124 14.97 -10.49 -5.64
C SER A 124 16.10 -10.21 -4.63
N LEU A 125 16.44 -11.17 -3.78
CA LEU A 125 17.55 -11.08 -2.84
C LEU A 125 18.85 -10.86 -3.63
N GLY A 126 19.59 -9.81 -3.26
CA GLY A 126 20.85 -9.45 -3.92
C GLY A 126 20.71 -8.60 -5.19
N ARG A 127 19.51 -8.39 -5.74
CA ARG A 127 19.31 -7.39 -6.81
C ARG A 127 19.43 -5.99 -6.21
N LYS A 128 20.59 -5.36 -6.36
CA LYS A 128 20.73 -3.91 -6.10
C LYS A 128 19.89 -3.18 -7.14
N GLY A 129 18.80 -2.55 -6.70
CA GLY A 129 18.06 -1.63 -7.55
C GLY A 129 19.02 -0.56 -8.07
N VAL A 130 19.02 -0.31 -9.39
CA VAL A 130 19.82 0.76 -9.95
C VAL A 130 19.16 2.08 -9.51
N SER A 131 19.77 2.76 -8.55
CA SER A 131 19.34 4.11 -8.19
C SER A 131 19.53 5.00 -9.42
N ARG A 132 18.45 5.64 -9.87
CA ARG A 132 18.44 6.58 -10.99
C ARG A 132 18.13 7.97 -10.45
N PRO A 133 19.07 8.65 -9.76
CA PRO A 133 18.83 9.98 -9.22
C PRO A 133 18.83 11.03 -10.33
N GLY A 134 18.16 12.15 -10.09
CA GLY A 134 18.18 13.29 -11.00
C GLY A 134 17.71 12.91 -12.40
N SER A 135 18.40 13.43 -13.42
CA SER A 135 18.10 13.23 -14.85
C SER A 135 18.12 11.78 -15.32
N LEU A 136 18.71 10.86 -14.55
CA LEU A 136 18.67 9.43 -14.87
C LEU A 136 17.27 8.84 -14.65
N ASN A 137 16.43 9.45 -13.81
CA ASN A 137 15.05 9.03 -13.61
C ASN A 137 14.21 9.36 -14.86
N PRO A 138 13.51 8.37 -15.48
CA PRO A 138 12.62 8.64 -16.61
C PRO A 138 11.55 9.71 -16.35
N PHE A 139 11.21 9.93 -15.08
CA PHE A 139 10.23 10.92 -14.64
C PHE A 139 10.86 12.21 -14.10
N TYR A 140 12.18 12.40 -14.26
CA TYR A 140 12.84 13.61 -13.81
C TYR A 140 12.28 14.85 -14.50
N GLY A 141 11.90 15.87 -13.71
CA GLY A 141 11.24 17.07 -14.21
C GLY A 141 9.75 16.91 -14.52
N GLY A 142 9.22 15.69 -14.51
CA GLY A 142 7.79 15.43 -14.67
C GLY A 142 6.98 15.93 -13.47
N ARG A 143 5.83 16.55 -13.73
CA ARG A 143 4.87 16.96 -12.69
C ARG A 143 3.51 16.36 -13.00
N HIS A 144 2.85 15.83 -11.98
CA HIS A 144 1.46 15.39 -12.10
C HIS A 144 0.53 16.59 -12.18
N SER A 145 -0.56 16.45 -12.96
CA SER A 145 -1.62 17.47 -13.05
C SER A 145 -2.23 17.75 -11.66
N GLU A 146 -2.83 18.93 -11.51
CA GLU A 146 -3.54 19.29 -10.28
C GLU A 146 -4.67 18.34 -9.95
N GLU A 147 -5.45 17.95 -10.96
CA GLU A 147 -6.53 16.99 -10.85
C GLU A 147 -6.03 15.64 -10.30
N GLN A 148 -4.94 15.11 -10.85
CA GLN A 148 -4.39 13.84 -10.40
C GLN A 148 -3.83 13.91 -8.97
N ARG A 149 -3.17 15.02 -8.62
CA ARG A 149 -2.70 15.26 -7.24
C ARG A 149 -3.87 15.35 -6.26
N ARG A 150 -4.95 16.03 -6.65
CA ARG A 150 -6.17 16.14 -5.84
C ARG A 150 -6.81 14.78 -5.62
N ARG A 151 -7.00 13.99 -6.69
CA ARG A 151 -7.56 12.63 -6.60
C ARG A 151 -6.78 11.73 -5.63
N TRP A 152 -5.45 11.73 -5.71
CA TRP A 152 -4.63 10.94 -4.77
C TRP A 152 -4.69 11.48 -3.33
N SER A 153 -4.77 12.80 -3.16
CA SER A 153 -4.94 13.42 -1.84
C SER A 153 -6.26 13.00 -1.21
N GLU A 154 -7.36 13.02 -1.97
CA GLU A 154 -8.68 12.56 -1.51
C GLU A 154 -8.65 11.06 -1.19
N GLN A 155 -8.12 10.22 -2.08
CA GLN A 155 -8.05 8.77 -1.87
C GLN A 155 -7.21 8.34 -0.66
N ARG A 156 -6.12 9.07 -0.35
CA ARG A 156 -5.22 8.74 0.77
C ARG A 156 -5.59 9.44 2.07
N ARG A 157 -6.57 10.35 2.03
CA ARG A 157 -6.98 11.08 3.23
C ARG A 157 -7.56 10.08 4.22
N GLY A 158 -7.03 10.07 5.43
CA GLY A 158 -7.48 9.16 6.48
C GLY A 158 -6.93 7.73 6.38
N THR A 159 -6.32 7.29 5.28
CA THR A 159 -5.84 5.88 5.20
C THR A 159 -4.72 5.54 6.19
N ASN A 160 -4.04 6.56 6.72
CA ASN A 160 -2.97 6.40 7.72
C ASN A 160 -3.41 6.75 9.15
N ALA A 161 -4.67 7.14 9.36
CA ALA A 161 -5.18 7.58 10.65
C ALA A 161 -6.60 7.05 10.90
N GLY A 162 -6.92 6.68 12.13
CA GLY A 162 -8.20 6.06 12.45
C GLY A 162 -8.17 4.53 12.31
N PRO A 163 -9.27 3.88 12.73
CA PRO A 163 -9.32 2.43 12.98
C PRO A 163 -9.09 1.57 11.73
N ASP A 164 -9.28 2.11 10.53
CA ASP A 164 -9.06 1.40 9.27
C ASP A 164 -7.57 1.16 8.95
N ASN A 165 -6.66 1.93 9.57
CA ASN A 165 -5.24 1.65 9.50
C ASN A 165 -4.92 0.52 10.51
N PRO A 166 -4.43 -0.65 10.08
CA PRO A 166 -4.14 -1.77 10.98
C PRO A 166 -3.14 -1.44 12.10
N ASN A 167 -2.33 -0.40 11.92
CA ASN A 167 -1.35 0.05 12.90
C ASN A 167 -1.85 1.21 13.79
N PHE A 168 -3.08 1.68 13.60
CA PHE A 168 -3.61 2.80 14.37
C PHE A 168 -3.85 2.40 15.82
N GLY A 169 -3.34 3.22 16.74
CA GLY A 169 -3.46 2.98 18.19
C GLY A 169 -2.57 1.86 18.72
N LEU A 170 -1.81 1.16 17.88
CA LEU A 170 -0.84 0.16 18.33
C LEU A 170 0.45 0.85 18.80
N PHE A 171 0.83 0.61 20.05
CA PHE A 171 2.05 1.12 20.68
C PHE A 171 2.81 -0.01 21.38
N GLY A 172 4.10 0.19 21.62
CA GLY A 172 4.92 -0.82 22.29
C GLY A 172 4.86 -2.16 21.56
N GLU A 173 4.80 -3.26 22.31
CA GLU A 173 4.77 -4.64 21.82
C GLU A 173 3.67 -4.94 20.79
N ALA A 174 2.56 -4.21 20.83
CA ALA A 174 1.47 -4.39 19.87
C ALA A 174 1.81 -3.87 18.47
N HIS A 175 2.79 -2.97 18.33
CA HIS A 175 3.16 -2.40 17.03
C HIS A 175 4.05 -3.37 16.23
N PRO A 176 3.81 -3.62 14.93
CA PRO A 176 4.56 -4.62 14.15
C PRO A 176 6.08 -4.38 14.04
N SER A 177 6.54 -3.14 14.21
CA SER A 177 7.97 -2.79 14.26
C SER A 177 8.56 -2.72 15.68
N PHE A 178 7.83 -3.13 16.72
CA PHE A 178 8.39 -3.16 18.06
C PHE A 178 9.56 -4.14 18.16
N GLY A 179 10.62 -3.72 18.86
CA GLY A 179 11.86 -4.50 18.95
C GLY A 179 12.70 -4.56 17.67
N HIS A 180 12.24 -3.98 16.55
CA HIS A 180 13.04 -3.95 15.32
C HIS A 180 14.22 -2.95 15.46
N VAL A 181 15.44 -3.47 15.57
CA VAL A 181 16.66 -2.67 15.67
C VAL A 181 17.41 -2.68 14.33
N MET A 182 17.87 -1.51 13.88
CA MET A 182 18.76 -1.42 12.72
C MET A 182 20.09 -2.12 13.00
N SER A 183 20.64 -2.85 12.00
CA SER A 183 21.97 -3.44 12.12
C SER A 183 23.04 -2.39 12.35
N ASP A 184 24.13 -2.76 13.04
CA ASP A 184 25.23 -1.84 13.33
C ASP A 184 25.87 -1.28 12.06
N GLU A 185 26.01 -2.11 11.03
CA GLU A 185 26.51 -1.69 9.71
C GLU A 185 25.60 -0.61 9.10
N SER A 186 24.29 -0.81 9.10
CA SER A 186 23.34 0.17 8.56
C SER A 186 23.32 1.46 9.39
N ARG A 187 23.47 1.35 10.71
CA ARG A 187 23.57 2.49 11.63
C ARG A 187 24.82 3.31 11.37
N ARG A 188 25.97 2.65 11.16
CA ARG A 188 27.25 3.30 10.81
C ARG A 188 27.17 3.99 9.47
N GLY A 189 26.67 3.32 8.42
CA GLY A 189 26.51 3.92 7.10
C GLY A 189 25.60 5.16 7.11
N LEU A 190 24.51 5.12 7.89
CA LEU A 190 23.65 6.29 8.05
C LEU A 190 24.33 7.44 8.82
N ALA A 191 25.13 7.11 9.83
CA ALA A 191 25.91 8.09 10.58
C ALA A 191 26.93 8.78 9.66
N GLU A 192 27.72 8.01 8.92
CA GLU A 192 28.70 8.53 7.95
C GLU A 192 28.04 9.41 6.88
N ALA A 193 26.89 9.00 6.33
CA ALA A 193 26.17 9.83 5.37
C ALA A 193 25.68 11.16 5.96
N ARG A 194 25.37 11.19 7.27
CA ARG A 194 24.87 12.39 7.97
C ARG A 194 25.97 13.29 8.51
N THR A 195 27.10 12.75 8.90
CA THR A 195 28.17 13.54 9.55
C THR A 195 29.43 13.64 8.71
N GLY A 196 29.55 12.84 7.66
CA GLY A 196 30.71 12.84 6.77
C GLY A 196 30.51 13.69 5.51
N PRO A 197 31.48 13.63 4.57
CA PRO A 197 31.51 14.44 3.36
C PRO A 197 30.29 14.32 2.44
N GLY A 198 29.51 13.23 2.57
CA GLY A 198 28.26 13.05 1.83
C GLY A 198 27.11 13.95 2.30
N ASN A 199 27.18 14.55 3.50
CA ASN A 199 26.20 15.53 3.93
C ASN A 199 26.40 16.85 3.16
N PRO A 200 25.37 17.40 2.48
CA PRO A 200 25.48 18.68 1.75
C PRO A 200 25.99 19.88 2.58
N ASN A 201 25.87 19.79 3.91
CA ASN A 201 26.32 20.79 4.87
C ASN A 201 27.61 20.41 5.60
N TYR A 202 28.29 19.31 5.24
CA TYR A 202 29.56 18.93 5.84
C TYR A 202 30.60 20.04 5.67
N GLY A 203 31.29 20.40 6.76
CA GLY A 203 32.28 21.48 6.79
C GLY A 203 31.72 22.90 6.61
N LYS A 204 30.42 23.07 6.37
CA LYS A 204 29.80 24.40 6.20
C LYS A 204 29.29 24.93 7.54
N THR A 205 29.57 26.19 7.81
CA THR A 205 28.95 26.91 8.93
C THR A 205 27.95 27.94 8.40
N ALA A 206 26.77 28.02 9.01
CA ALA A 206 25.80 29.05 8.65
C ALA A 206 26.40 30.43 8.93
N SER A 207 26.20 31.43 8.05
CA SER A 207 26.70 32.79 8.25
C SER A 207 26.02 33.47 9.45
N ALA A 208 26.62 34.53 9.98
CA ALA A 208 26.02 35.33 11.07
C ALA A 208 24.62 35.84 10.68
N GLU A 209 24.46 36.31 9.44
CA GLU A 209 23.18 36.78 8.90
C GLU A 209 22.13 35.64 8.84
N THR A 210 22.49 34.45 8.34
CA THR A 210 21.57 33.29 8.32
C THR A 210 21.17 32.86 9.73
N ARG A 211 22.10 32.88 10.68
CA ARG A 211 21.80 32.59 12.09
C ARG A 211 20.83 33.62 12.67
N ALA A 212 21.03 34.90 12.37
CA ALA A 212 20.15 35.98 12.81
C ALA A 212 18.73 35.83 12.24
N LYS A 213 18.59 35.57 10.92
CA LYS A 213 17.28 35.32 10.27
C LYS A 213 16.55 34.13 10.90
N ARG A 214 17.26 33.02 11.13
CA ARG A 214 16.71 31.83 11.78
C ARG A 214 16.30 32.11 13.23
N SER A 215 17.10 32.88 13.97
CA SER A 215 16.79 33.28 15.35
C SER A 215 15.53 34.15 15.40
N ALA A 216 15.46 35.19 14.56
CA ALA A 216 14.29 36.07 14.45
C ALA A 216 13.02 35.30 14.09
N ALA A 217 13.09 34.37 13.13
CA ALA A 217 11.95 33.54 12.74
C ALA A 217 11.49 32.55 13.83
N GLN A 218 12.37 32.17 14.76
CA GLN A 218 12.03 31.30 15.88
C GLN A 218 11.59 32.07 17.13
N LYS A 219 12.01 33.33 17.28
CA LYS A 219 11.67 34.18 18.41
C LYS A 219 10.15 34.39 18.44
N GLY A 220 9.52 34.10 19.57
CA GLY A 220 8.07 34.26 19.76
C GLY A 220 7.19 33.16 19.16
N ARG A 221 7.74 32.19 18.41
CA ARG A 221 6.95 31.01 18.00
C ARG A 221 6.73 30.10 19.21
N PRO A 222 5.49 29.76 19.60
CA PRO A 222 5.23 28.81 20.66
C PRO A 222 5.74 27.44 20.20
N LYS A 223 6.92 27.04 20.69
CA LYS A 223 7.38 25.66 20.55
C LYS A 223 6.47 24.84 21.47
N PRO A 224 5.82 23.76 21.00
CA PRO A 224 5.05 22.88 21.86
C PRO A 224 6.03 22.08 22.75
N ALA A 225 6.64 22.77 23.71
CA ALA A 225 7.16 22.16 24.89
C ALA A 225 5.94 21.99 25.78
N SER A 226 5.22 20.87 25.68
CA SER A 226 4.34 20.56 26.80
C SER A 226 5.25 20.55 28.02
N ALA A 227 4.97 21.43 29.00
CA ALA A 227 5.81 21.56 30.18
C ALA A 227 6.00 20.19 30.87
N ARG A 228 5.01 19.30 30.68
CA ARG A 228 5.06 17.87 31.01
C ARG A 228 6.13 17.09 30.25
N SER A 229 6.29 17.23 28.93
CA SER A 229 7.38 16.56 28.18
C SER A 229 8.78 17.06 28.55
N ALA A 230 8.92 18.35 28.88
CA ALA A 230 10.19 18.87 29.42
C ALA A 230 10.48 18.27 30.81
N HIS A 231 9.48 18.19 31.68
CA HIS A 231 9.58 17.54 32.98
C HIS A 231 9.95 16.06 32.83
N THR A 232 9.23 15.28 32.03
CA THR A 232 9.50 13.83 31.87
C THR A 232 10.94 13.55 31.42
N ARG A 233 11.47 14.34 30.48
CA ARG A 233 12.84 14.13 29.97
C ARG A 233 13.93 14.46 30.99
N HIS A 234 13.72 15.46 31.84
CA HIS A 234 14.76 15.94 32.75
C HIS A 234 14.64 15.36 34.17
N HIS A 235 13.42 15.23 34.67
CA HIS A 235 13.15 14.76 36.02
C HIS A 235 12.89 13.25 36.02
N THR A 236 11.80 12.79 35.38
CA THR A 236 11.38 11.37 35.40
C THR A 236 12.44 10.44 34.79
N ASN A 237 12.89 10.71 33.56
CA ASN A 237 13.83 9.83 32.85
C ASN A 237 15.24 9.83 33.43
N LYS A 238 15.60 10.85 34.23
CA LYS A 238 16.92 10.94 34.88
C LYS A 238 16.88 10.68 36.38
N GLY A 239 15.71 10.41 36.97
CA GLY A 239 15.54 10.23 38.40
C GLY A 239 15.82 11.49 39.25
N ILE A 240 15.74 12.69 38.67
CA ILE A 240 16.03 13.94 39.36
C ILE A 240 14.72 14.56 39.84
N ALA A 241 14.48 14.65 41.15
CA ALA A 241 13.34 15.39 41.70
C ALA A 241 13.74 16.82 42.04
N SER A 242 12.88 17.79 41.73
CA SER A 242 13.05 19.18 42.20
C SER A 242 11.76 19.67 42.86
N PRO A 243 11.81 20.17 44.11
CA PRO A 243 10.64 20.73 44.79
C PRO A 243 10.13 22.02 44.12
N SER A 244 10.96 22.68 43.31
CA SER A 244 10.54 23.85 42.51
C SER A 244 9.80 23.48 41.21
N CYS A 245 9.77 22.21 40.83
CA CYS A 245 9.05 21.76 39.64
C CYS A 245 7.60 21.39 40.00
N ARG A 246 6.63 22.10 39.42
CA ARG A 246 5.19 21.88 39.66
C ARG A 246 4.77 20.41 39.49
N PHE A 247 5.29 19.73 38.47
CA PHE A 247 4.94 18.33 38.18
C PHE A 247 5.61 17.33 39.14
N CYS A 248 6.82 17.62 39.66
CA CYS A 248 7.42 16.81 40.73
C CYS A 248 6.61 16.96 42.03
N ALA A 249 6.19 18.18 42.35
CA ALA A 249 5.37 18.47 43.53
C ALA A 249 3.98 17.84 43.43
N GLU A 250 3.33 17.91 42.26
CA GLU A 250 2.05 17.22 41.98
C GLU A 250 2.20 15.69 42.17
N ALA A 251 3.26 15.07 41.64
CA ALA A 251 3.50 13.63 41.78
C ALA A 251 3.79 13.20 43.23
N ALA A 252 4.46 14.06 44.01
CA ALA A 252 4.72 13.82 45.43
C ALA A 252 3.46 13.92 46.31
N GLN A 253 2.38 14.53 45.80
CA GLN A 253 1.10 14.70 46.50
C GLN A 253 0.07 13.63 46.17
N ILE A 254 0.35 12.72 45.22
CA ILE A 254 -0.53 11.57 44.93
C ILE A 254 -0.15 10.46 45.92
N PRO A 255 -1.00 10.11 46.90
CA PRO A 255 -0.73 8.97 47.76
C PRO A 255 -0.72 7.70 46.91
N SER A 256 0.21 6.80 47.19
CA SER A 256 0.22 5.43 46.67
C SER A 256 -1.07 4.73 47.12
N ALA A 257 -2.11 4.81 46.31
CA ALA A 257 -3.38 4.14 46.53
C ALA A 257 -3.71 3.30 45.29
N ILE A 258 -2.83 2.33 45.01
CA ILE A 258 -3.22 1.06 44.38
C ILE A 258 -2.33 0.00 45.03
N ASP A 259 -2.67 -0.38 46.27
CA ASP A 259 -2.26 -1.67 46.79
C ASP A 259 -3.23 -2.72 46.23
N SER A 260 -2.66 -3.86 45.86
CA SER A 260 -3.31 -4.91 45.11
C SER A 260 -3.74 -5.98 46.12
N SER A 261 -5.01 -5.99 46.54
CA SER A 261 -5.57 -7.19 47.18
C SER A 261 -7.10 -7.12 47.28
N THR A 262 -7.76 -8.09 46.61
CA THR A 262 -8.82 -8.94 47.21
C THR A 262 -10.14 -8.22 47.56
N THR A 263 -11.34 -8.52 47.05
CA THR A 263 -11.96 -9.76 46.54
C THR A 263 -13.22 -9.36 45.78
N ARG A 264 -13.55 -10.10 44.71
CA ARG A 264 -14.93 -10.19 44.21
C ARG A 264 -15.76 -10.91 45.28
N GLU A 265 -16.80 -10.27 45.79
CA GLU A 265 -17.94 -10.99 46.37
C GLU A 265 -19.25 -10.48 45.75
N ALA A 266 -20.14 -11.45 45.61
CA ALA A 266 -21.33 -11.43 44.80
C ALA A 266 -22.42 -10.51 45.39
N HIS A 267 -23.24 -9.95 44.50
CA HIS A 267 -24.61 -9.57 44.85
C HIS A 267 -25.55 -10.42 44.00
N THR A 268 -26.08 -11.43 44.68
CA THR A 268 -27.31 -12.15 44.36
C THR A 268 -28.53 -11.26 44.64
N ASP A 269 -29.55 -11.53 43.84
CA ASP A 269 -30.93 -11.02 43.81
C ASP A 269 -31.58 -10.59 45.14
N GLU A 270 -32.28 -9.45 45.10
CA GLU A 270 -33.72 -9.32 45.41
C GLU A 270 -34.32 -8.09 44.68
#